data_AF-A0A2E8VQD7-F1
#
_entry.id   AF-A0A2E8VQD7-F1
#
_cell.length_a   1.000
_cell.length_b   1.000
_cell.length_c   1.000
_cell.angle_alpha   90.00
_cell.angle_beta   90.00
_cell.angle_gamma   90.00
#
_symmetry.space_group_name_H-M   'P 1'
#
loop_
_entity.id
_entity.type
_entity.pdbx_description
1 polymer ?
#
loop_
_entity_poly.entity_id
_entity_poly.type
_entity_poly.pdbx_seq_one_letter_code
_entity_poly.pdbx_strand_id
1 'polypeptide(L)'
;MQAPQQKVILKESLARHPLRDSDEFRTVMAELWEGAIHREERYAAIAVAGPKRCRAWQTPDMLSVYRRMVAEGAWWDFTDSLAPRVGELLPDHPGKIRWRLVAFSGARNMWTRRLSIIAQLALKAETDEALLYGNIGRNWHDGEFFIRKAIGWSLRNHSKGDPDGGTRFVQDHSEDLSPLSQREAMKHLERKSRERAT
;
A
#
# COMPACT_ATOMS: atom_id res chain seq x y z
N MET A 1 -13.66 10.43 -18.18
CA MET A 1 -14.11 9.02 -18.39
C MET A 1 -14.25 8.33 -17.03
N GLN A 2 -15.27 7.52 -16.76
CA GLN A 2 -15.41 6.90 -15.42
C GLN A 2 -14.45 5.70 -15.25
N ALA A 3 -13.93 5.48 -14.03
CA ALA A 3 -12.97 4.40 -13.70
C ALA A 3 -13.34 2.97 -14.18
N PRO A 4 -14.63 2.58 -14.28
CA PRO A 4 -15.03 1.28 -14.86
C PRO A 4 -14.70 1.16 -16.35
N GLN A 5 -14.85 2.23 -17.14
CA GLN A 5 -14.64 2.21 -18.59
C GLN A 5 -13.16 2.05 -18.95
N GLN A 6 -12.26 2.67 -18.19
CA GLN A 6 -10.80 2.56 -18.38
C GLN A 6 -10.29 1.12 -18.23
N LYS A 7 -10.79 0.40 -17.22
CA LYS A 7 -10.41 -0.99 -16.99
C LYS A 7 -10.88 -1.90 -18.12
N VAL A 8 -12.05 -1.62 -18.69
CA VAL A 8 -12.58 -2.36 -19.85
C VAL A 8 -11.69 -2.12 -21.07
N ILE A 9 -11.45 -0.85 -21.43
CA ILE A 9 -10.61 -0.48 -22.58
C ILE A 9 -9.20 -1.06 -22.42
N LEU A 10 -8.60 -0.96 -21.24
CA LEU A 10 -7.27 -1.51 -20.99
C LEU A 10 -7.26 -3.03 -21.11
N LYS A 11 -8.27 -3.71 -20.54
CA LYS A 11 -8.37 -5.18 -20.63
C LYS A 11 -8.47 -5.63 -22.08
N GLU A 12 -9.27 -4.96 -22.89
CA GLU A 12 -9.40 -5.23 -24.32
C GLU A 12 -8.12 -4.91 -25.09
N SER A 13 -7.46 -3.80 -24.77
CA SER A 13 -6.18 -3.42 -25.37
C SER A 13 -5.10 -4.46 -25.07
N LEU A 14 -4.93 -4.84 -23.80
CA LEU A 14 -3.94 -5.85 -23.42
C LEU A 14 -4.33 -7.28 -23.85
N ALA A 15 -5.57 -7.52 -24.26
CA ALA A 15 -5.98 -8.78 -24.88
C ALA A 15 -5.60 -8.83 -26.36
N ARG A 16 -5.72 -7.69 -27.07
CA ARG A 16 -5.29 -7.54 -28.47
C ARG A 16 -3.78 -7.40 -28.61
N HIS A 17 -3.14 -6.77 -27.63
CA HIS A 17 -1.70 -6.48 -27.58
C HIS A 17 -1.14 -7.00 -26.25
N PRO A 18 -0.94 -8.33 -26.12
CA PRO A 18 -0.35 -8.89 -24.93
C PRO A 18 1.09 -8.41 -24.78
N LEU A 19 1.45 -8.05 -23.55
CA LEU A 19 2.83 -7.76 -23.18
C LEU A 19 3.66 -9.04 -23.28
N ARG A 20 4.92 -8.90 -23.71
CA ARG A 20 5.83 -10.00 -24.03
C ARG A 20 6.65 -10.43 -22.82
N ASP A 21 7.13 -9.46 -22.05
CA ASP A 21 8.08 -9.70 -20.96
C ASP A 21 7.99 -8.64 -19.85
N SER A 22 8.85 -8.77 -18.84
CA SER A 22 8.91 -7.86 -17.70
C SER A 22 9.40 -6.45 -18.04
N ASP A 23 10.23 -6.30 -19.09
CA ASP A 23 10.73 -5.00 -19.51
C ASP A 23 9.63 -4.21 -20.20
N GLU A 24 8.91 -4.84 -21.14
CA GLU A 24 7.75 -4.23 -21.77
C GLU A 24 6.66 -3.90 -20.75
N PHE A 25 6.42 -4.78 -19.77
CA PHE A 25 5.50 -4.49 -18.66
C PHE A 25 5.89 -3.24 -17.87
N ARG A 26 7.16 -3.11 -17.49
CA ARG A 26 7.70 -1.93 -16.80
C ARG A 26 7.55 -0.66 -17.66
N THR A 27 7.96 -0.73 -18.91
CA THR A 27 7.95 0.39 -19.86
C THR A 27 6.53 0.87 -20.09
N VAL A 28 5.58 -0.03 -20.41
CA VAL A 28 4.19 0.34 -20.64
C VAL A 28 3.55 0.98 -19.41
N MET A 29 3.83 0.47 -18.21
CA MET A 29 3.35 1.10 -16.98
C MET A 29 3.91 2.51 -16.78
N ALA A 30 5.20 2.72 -17.05
CA ALA A 30 5.84 4.02 -16.92
C ALA A 30 5.34 5.00 -17.98
N GLU A 31 5.26 4.60 -19.24
CA GLU A 31 4.79 5.43 -20.36
C GLU A 31 3.33 5.85 -20.19
N LEU A 32 2.45 4.93 -19.79
CA LEU A 32 1.04 5.26 -19.50
C LEU A 32 0.92 6.24 -18.33
N TRP A 33 1.82 6.17 -17.36
CA TRP A 33 1.82 7.08 -16.22
C TRP A 33 2.32 8.47 -16.61
N GLU A 34 3.42 8.53 -17.36
CA GLU A 34 4.05 9.77 -17.83
C GLU A 34 3.21 10.49 -18.88
N GLY A 35 2.62 9.75 -19.82
CA GLY A 35 1.79 10.27 -20.90
C GLY A 35 0.38 10.66 -20.45
N ALA A 36 -0.02 10.35 -19.21
CA ALA A 36 -1.33 10.72 -18.68
C ALA A 36 -1.44 12.24 -18.49
N ILE A 37 -2.36 12.85 -19.22
CA ILE A 37 -2.72 14.27 -19.12
C ILE A 37 -3.78 14.45 -18.03
N HIS A 38 -4.65 13.45 -17.87
CA HIS A 38 -5.74 13.48 -16.90
C HIS A 38 -5.50 12.51 -15.74
N ARG A 39 -6.00 12.87 -14.55
CA ARG A 39 -5.84 12.07 -13.32
C ARG A 39 -6.35 10.65 -13.52
N GLU A 40 -7.49 10.50 -14.18
CA GLU A 40 -8.11 9.22 -14.39
C GLU A 40 -7.26 8.31 -15.29
N GLU A 41 -6.48 8.85 -16.23
CA GLU A 41 -5.66 8.05 -17.15
C GLU A 41 -4.55 7.33 -16.39
N ARG A 42 -4.06 7.91 -15.29
CA ARG A 42 -3.09 7.26 -14.40
C ARG A 42 -3.62 5.97 -13.77
N TYR A 43 -4.94 5.79 -13.66
CA TYR A 43 -5.49 4.50 -13.24
C TYR A 43 -5.32 3.40 -14.28
N ALA A 44 -5.20 3.74 -15.57
CA ALA A 44 -4.89 2.77 -16.61
C ALA A 44 -3.50 2.17 -16.38
N ALA A 45 -2.49 3.02 -16.09
CA ALA A 45 -1.15 2.55 -15.74
C ALA A 45 -1.17 1.56 -14.57
N ILE A 46 -1.85 1.90 -13.46
CA ILE A 46 -1.99 0.99 -12.31
C ILE A 46 -2.73 -0.30 -12.69
N ALA A 47 -3.76 -0.21 -13.54
CA ALA A 47 -4.54 -1.36 -13.92
C ALA A 47 -3.76 -2.37 -14.80
N VAL A 48 -2.64 -1.99 -15.43
CA VAL A 48 -1.74 -2.90 -16.15
C VAL A 48 -1.17 -3.97 -15.22
N ALA A 49 -0.97 -3.66 -13.93
CA ALA A 49 -0.50 -4.60 -12.91
C ALA A 49 -1.56 -5.63 -12.47
N GLY A 50 -2.83 -5.46 -12.83
CA GLY A 50 -3.95 -6.27 -12.36
C GLY A 50 -4.10 -7.67 -12.98
N PRO A 51 -3.94 -7.86 -14.30
CA PRO A 51 -4.11 -9.17 -14.94
C PRO A 51 -3.21 -10.26 -14.36
N LYS A 52 -3.76 -11.48 -14.21
CA LYS A 52 -3.03 -12.63 -13.63
C LYS A 52 -1.71 -12.93 -14.35
N ARG A 53 -1.67 -12.80 -15.68
CA ARG A 53 -0.44 -13.03 -16.46
C ARG A 53 0.71 -12.08 -16.09
N CYS A 54 0.39 -10.86 -15.65
CA CYS A 54 1.39 -9.87 -15.26
C CYS A 54 2.00 -10.17 -13.89
N ARG A 55 1.43 -11.11 -13.11
CA ARG A 55 1.97 -11.49 -11.80
C ARG A 55 3.41 -12.01 -11.88
N ALA A 56 3.76 -12.74 -12.95
CA ALA A 56 5.12 -13.22 -13.15
C ALA A 56 6.15 -12.09 -13.34
N TRP A 57 5.69 -10.89 -13.70
CA TRP A 57 6.53 -9.69 -13.88
C TRP A 57 6.49 -8.75 -12.68
N GLN A 58 5.67 -9.06 -11.68
CA GLN A 58 5.71 -8.41 -10.37
C GLN A 58 6.96 -8.88 -9.65
N THR A 59 8.06 -8.16 -9.89
CA THR A 59 9.37 -8.43 -9.29
C THR A 59 9.79 -7.25 -8.43
N PRO A 60 10.82 -7.40 -7.58
CA PRO A 60 11.29 -6.29 -6.76
C PRO A 60 11.78 -5.07 -7.56
N ASP A 61 12.04 -5.22 -8.85
CA ASP A 61 12.45 -4.11 -9.71
C ASP A 61 11.28 -3.17 -10.04
N MET A 62 10.03 -3.63 -9.87
CA MET A 62 8.84 -2.77 -9.96
C MET A 62 8.77 -1.70 -8.86
N LEU A 63 9.50 -1.87 -7.74
CA LEU A 63 9.44 -0.91 -6.65
C LEU A 63 9.94 0.48 -7.04
N SER A 64 10.84 0.59 -8.01
CA SER A 64 11.29 1.88 -8.53
C SER A 64 10.14 2.60 -9.25
N VAL A 65 9.40 1.87 -10.09
CA VAL A 65 8.21 2.34 -10.81
C VAL A 65 7.12 2.74 -9.82
N TYR A 66 6.77 1.86 -8.88
CA TYR A 66 5.73 2.16 -7.88
C TYR A 66 6.09 3.34 -6.99
N ARG A 67 7.34 3.43 -6.53
CA ARG A 67 7.81 4.59 -5.75
C ARG A 67 7.64 5.89 -6.53
N ARG A 68 8.01 5.89 -7.81
CA ARG A 68 7.85 7.07 -8.67
C ARG A 68 6.39 7.45 -8.83
N MET A 69 5.53 6.48 -9.17
CA MET A 69 4.08 6.71 -9.32
C MET A 69 3.44 7.27 -8.03
N VAL A 70 3.76 6.72 -6.86
CA VAL A 70 3.20 7.27 -5.61
C VAL A 70 3.74 8.66 -5.30
N ALA A 71 5.02 8.92 -5.58
CA ALA A 71 5.64 10.21 -5.31
C ALA A 71 5.09 11.33 -6.22
N GLU A 72 4.92 11.05 -7.51
CA GLU A 72 4.41 11.98 -8.52
C GLU A 72 2.88 12.07 -8.55
N GLY A 73 2.20 10.99 -8.18
CA GLY A 73 0.73 10.94 -8.07
C GLY A 73 0.23 11.70 -6.86
N ALA A 74 1.05 11.72 -5.81
CA ALA A 74 0.90 12.52 -4.61
C ALA A 74 -0.52 12.53 -4.02
N TRP A 75 -1.18 11.37 -4.02
CA TRP A 75 -2.53 11.22 -3.47
C TRP A 75 -2.78 9.80 -2.97
N TRP A 76 -3.80 9.68 -2.12
CA TRP A 76 -4.06 8.44 -1.37
C TRP A 76 -4.55 7.31 -2.27
N ASP A 77 -5.36 7.60 -3.29
CA ASP A 77 -5.92 6.59 -4.20
C ASP A 77 -4.84 5.79 -4.96
N PHE A 78 -3.82 6.47 -5.48
CA PHE A 78 -2.70 5.83 -6.17
C PHE A 78 -1.84 5.01 -5.21
N THR A 79 -1.53 5.59 -4.04
CA THR A 79 -0.75 4.92 -3.01
C THR A 79 -1.45 3.66 -2.51
N ASP A 80 -2.74 3.77 -2.20
CA ASP A 80 -3.56 2.68 -1.67
C ASP A 80 -3.80 1.60 -2.73
N SER A 81 -3.88 1.96 -4.01
CA SER A 81 -4.01 1.00 -5.12
C SER A 81 -2.71 0.21 -5.39
N LEU A 82 -1.54 0.82 -5.14
CA LEU A 82 -0.24 0.21 -5.37
C LEU A 82 0.29 -0.56 -4.14
N ALA A 83 -0.14 -0.21 -2.92
CA ALA A 83 0.31 -0.86 -1.70
C ALA A 83 0.16 -2.40 -1.70
N PRO A 84 -0.99 -2.98 -2.13
CA PRO A 84 -1.12 -4.43 -2.22
C PRO A 84 -0.11 -5.07 -3.18
N ARG A 85 0.26 -4.39 -4.27
CA ARG A 85 1.24 -4.92 -5.23
C ARG A 85 2.64 -4.99 -4.65
N VAL A 86 2.99 -4.06 -3.76
CA VAL A 86 4.25 -4.11 -3.01
C VAL A 86 4.22 -5.19 -1.95
N GLY A 87 3.10 -5.31 -1.21
CA GLY A 87 2.92 -6.32 -0.17
C GLY A 87 2.95 -7.75 -0.71
N GLU A 88 2.32 -8.01 -1.86
CA GLU A 88 2.30 -9.32 -2.53
C GLU A 88 3.72 -9.85 -2.88
N LEU A 89 4.75 -8.99 -2.90
CA LEU A 89 6.13 -9.39 -3.16
C LEU A 89 6.89 -9.85 -1.91
N LEU A 90 6.36 -9.60 -0.70
CA LEU A 90 7.05 -9.96 0.55
C LEU A 90 7.30 -11.46 0.69
N PRO A 91 6.33 -12.37 0.40
CA PRO A 91 6.56 -13.81 0.53
C PRO A 91 7.68 -14.33 -0.39
N ASP A 92 7.71 -13.86 -1.63
CA ASP A 92 8.67 -14.34 -2.64
C ASP A 92 10.05 -13.67 -2.52
N HIS A 93 10.11 -12.47 -1.96
CA HIS A 93 11.33 -11.65 -1.90
C HIS A 93 11.53 -10.93 -0.55
N PRO A 94 11.45 -11.63 0.60
CA PRO A 94 11.32 -11.02 1.92
C PRO A 94 12.47 -10.06 2.23
N GLY A 95 13.73 -10.45 1.99
CA GLY A 95 14.89 -9.61 2.26
C GLY A 95 14.92 -8.32 1.46
N LYS A 96 14.73 -8.41 0.12
CA LYS A 96 14.80 -7.24 -0.78
C LYS A 96 13.62 -6.30 -0.54
N ILE A 97 12.41 -6.82 -0.35
CA ILE A 97 11.21 -5.99 -0.14
C ILE A 97 11.22 -5.36 1.26
N ARG A 98 11.57 -6.12 2.31
CA ARG A 98 11.73 -5.57 3.67
C ARG A 98 12.71 -4.42 3.69
N TRP A 99 13.91 -4.59 3.09
CA TRP A 99 14.91 -3.53 3.03
C TRP A 99 14.38 -2.26 2.34
N ARG A 100 13.64 -2.41 1.24
CA ARG A 100 13.04 -1.27 0.51
C ARG A 100 11.93 -0.58 1.28
N LEU A 101 11.06 -1.34 1.94
CA LEU A 101 9.98 -0.76 2.76
C LEU A 101 10.55 -0.01 3.96
N VAL A 102 11.60 -0.52 4.59
CA VAL A 102 12.36 0.20 5.62
C VAL A 102 12.94 1.49 5.04
N ALA A 103 13.56 1.47 3.86
CA ALA A 103 14.07 2.69 3.23
C ALA A 103 12.94 3.69 2.90
N PHE A 104 11.78 3.21 2.44
CA PHE A 104 10.62 4.04 2.09
C PHE A 104 10.02 4.74 3.30
N SER A 105 10.00 4.09 4.47
CA SER A 105 9.51 4.69 5.72
C SER A 105 10.29 5.94 6.16
N GLY A 106 11.53 6.12 5.68
CA GLY A 106 12.36 7.31 5.92
C GLY A 106 12.45 8.27 4.73
N ALA A 107 11.64 8.08 3.69
CA ALA A 107 11.68 8.93 2.51
C ALA A 107 11.16 10.35 2.79
N ARG A 108 11.70 11.36 2.10
CA ARG A 108 11.23 12.76 2.21
C ARG A 108 9.76 12.91 1.78
N ASN A 109 9.34 12.18 0.75
CA ASN A 109 7.97 12.22 0.23
C ASN A 109 7.02 11.40 1.12
N MET A 110 5.95 12.02 1.61
CA MET A 110 5.00 11.37 2.52
C MET A 110 4.25 10.19 1.88
N TRP A 111 3.99 10.22 0.58
CA TRP A 111 3.27 9.14 -0.10
C TRP A 111 4.13 7.87 -0.22
N THR A 112 5.44 8.04 -0.35
CA THR A 112 6.40 6.94 -0.23
C THR A 112 6.44 6.37 1.19
N ARG A 113 6.42 7.22 2.23
CA ARG A 113 6.32 6.74 3.62
C ARG A 113 5.01 6.02 3.88
N ARG A 114 3.87 6.59 3.42
CA ARG A 114 2.55 5.96 3.49
C ARG A 114 2.57 4.58 2.85
N LEU A 115 3.11 4.44 1.63
CA LEU A 115 3.25 3.17 0.94
C LEU A 115 3.92 2.11 1.84
N SER A 116 4.97 2.47 2.58
CA SER A 116 5.64 1.55 3.49
C SER A 116 4.82 1.10 4.70
N ILE A 117 3.93 1.97 5.20
CA ILE A 117 3.07 1.69 6.36
C ILE A 117 1.91 0.77 5.95
N ILE A 118 1.38 0.94 4.73
CA ILE A 118 0.18 0.21 4.27
C ILE A 118 0.47 -0.96 3.32
N ALA A 119 1.73 -1.23 2.97
CA ALA A 119 2.09 -2.31 2.04
C ALA A 119 1.55 -3.68 2.49
N GLN A 120 1.53 -3.94 3.80
CA GLN A 120 1.17 -5.26 4.36
C GLN A 120 -0.34 -5.46 4.56
N LEU A 121 -1.20 -4.50 4.19
CA LEU A 121 -2.64 -4.59 4.46
C LEU A 121 -3.31 -5.86 3.89
N ALA A 122 -2.81 -6.39 2.78
CA ALA A 122 -3.37 -7.59 2.14
C ALA A 122 -2.91 -8.91 2.78
N LEU A 123 -1.82 -8.90 3.58
CA LEU A 123 -1.16 -10.11 4.08
C LEU A 123 -1.88 -10.77 5.27
N LYS A 124 -2.73 -10.03 5.99
CA LYS A 124 -3.51 -10.55 7.13
C LYS A 124 -2.60 -11.26 8.16
N ALA A 125 -2.74 -12.58 8.32
CA ALA A 125 -1.95 -13.39 9.26
C ALA A 125 -0.46 -13.52 8.86
N GLU A 126 -0.11 -13.24 7.61
CA GLU A 126 1.27 -13.24 7.11
C GLU A 126 1.98 -11.88 7.30
N THR A 127 1.40 -10.96 8.08
CA THR A 127 2.00 -9.66 8.33
C THR A 127 3.31 -9.82 9.12
N ASP A 128 4.41 -9.26 8.60
CA ASP A 128 5.66 -9.11 9.35
C ASP A 128 5.50 -7.93 10.32
N GLU A 129 5.20 -8.26 11.57
CA GLU A 129 5.00 -7.29 12.67
C GLU A 129 6.23 -6.41 12.88
N ALA A 130 7.43 -6.99 12.86
CA ALA A 130 8.66 -6.24 13.07
C ALA A 130 8.86 -5.18 11.98
N LEU A 131 8.51 -5.49 10.72
CA LEU A 131 8.52 -4.52 9.63
C LEU A 131 7.43 -3.47 9.79
N LEU A 132 6.20 -3.90 10.13
CA LEU A 132 5.06 -3.00 10.31
C LEU A 132 5.35 -1.97 11.41
N TYR A 133 5.70 -2.45 12.60
CA TYR A 133 5.99 -1.61 13.76
C TYR A 133 7.23 -0.76 13.56
N GLY A 134 8.28 -1.30 12.91
CA GLY A 134 9.46 -0.50 12.55
C GLY A 134 9.15 0.66 11.59
N ASN A 135 8.28 0.45 10.61
CA ASN A 135 7.85 1.52 9.69
C ASN A 135 6.95 2.56 10.39
N ILE A 136 6.06 2.12 11.29
CA ILE A 136 5.23 2.99 12.12
C ILE A 136 6.10 3.85 13.05
N GLY A 137 7.06 3.25 13.76
CA GLY A 137 7.90 3.95 14.73
C GLY A 137 8.69 5.11 14.11
N ARG A 138 9.11 4.98 12.85
CA ARG A 138 9.76 6.07 12.11
C ARG A 138 8.84 7.25 11.77
N ASN A 139 7.53 7.08 11.90
CA ASN A 139 6.50 7.99 11.42
C ASN A 139 5.47 8.39 12.48
N TRP A 140 5.59 7.92 13.73
CA TRP A 140 4.55 8.12 14.75
C TRP A 140 4.31 9.59 15.14
N HIS A 141 5.34 10.44 14.98
CA HIS A 141 5.32 11.87 15.28
C HIS A 141 5.00 12.71 14.04
N ASP A 142 4.81 12.08 12.88
CA ASP A 142 4.52 12.78 11.63
C ASP A 142 3.22 13.58 11.78
N GLY A 143 3.27 14.86 11.41
CA GLY A 143 2.16 15.81 11.45
C GLY A 143 1.05 15.50 10.46
N GLU A 144 1.39 14.81 9.37
CA GLU A 144 0.54 14.66 8.20
C GLU A 144 -0.68 13.77 8.46
N PHE A 145 -1.86 14.29 8.12
CA PHE A 145 -3.13 13.58 8.28
C PHE A 145 -3.11 12.19 7.62
N PHE A 146 -2.60 12.10 6.39
CA PHE A 146 -2.57 10.84 5.65
C PHE A 146 -1.58 9.82 6.23
N ILE A 147 -0.51 10.25 6.90
CA ILE A 147 0.40 9.33 7.59
C ILE A 147 -0.25 8.80 8.87
N ARG A 148 -0.85 9.67 9.69
CA ARG A 148 -1.58 9.26 10.89
C ARG A 148 -2.73 8.30 10.59
N LYS A 149 -3.49 8.56 9.52
CA LYS A 149 -4.51 7.63 9.01
C LYS A 149 -3.92 6.30 8.55
N ALA A 150 -2.76 6.31 7.89
CA ALA A 150 -2.08 5.10 7.44
C ALA A 150 -1.68 4.22 8.64
N ILE A 151 -1.08 4.82 9.68
CA ILE A 151 -0.67 4.12 10.90
C ILE A 151 -1.89 3.44 11.53
N GLY A 152 -2.92 4.22 11.85
CA GLY A 152 -4.12 3.67 12.48
C GLY A 152 -4.83 2.62 11.62
N TRP A 153 -4.88 2.80 10.30
CA TRP A 153 -5.46 1.79 9.40
C TRP A 153 -4.65 0.51 9.36
N SER A 154 -3.32 0.60 9.31
CA SER A 154 -2.42 -0.56 9.31
C SER A 154 -2.55 -1.38 10.59
N LEU A 155 -2.58 -0.70 11.76
CA LEU A 155 -2.81 -1.32 13.06
C LEU A 155 -4.19 -1.98 13.14
N ARG A 156 -5.26 -1.25 12.77
CA ARG A 156 -6.62 -1.79 12.74
C ARG A 156 -6.71 -3.05 11.88
N ASN A 157 -6.00 -3.09 10.76
CA ASN A 157 -6.01 -4.24 9.87
C ASN A 157 -5.26 -5.42 10.46
N HIS A 158 -4.09 -5.18 11.05
CA HIS A 158 -3.31 -6.19 11.77
C HIS A 158 -4.10 -6.78 12.96
N SER A 159 -4.80 -5.95 13.75
CA SER A 159 -5.65 -6.37 14.88
C SER A 159 -6.82 -7.28 14.50
N LYS A 160 -7.11 -7.49 13.22
CA LYS A 160 -8.09 -8.50 12.79
C LYS A 160 -7.53 -9.93 12.91
N GLY A 161 -6.22 -10.09 12.71
CA GLY A 161 -5.50 -11.35 12.84
C GLY A 161 -4.97 -11.57 14.26
N ASP A 162 -4.46 -10.50 14.88
CA ASP A 162 -4.00 -10.51 16.28
C ASP A 162 -4.59 -9.33 17.09
N PRO A 163 -5.81 -9.49 17.63
CA PRO A 163 -6.46 -8.45 18.43
C PRO A 163 -5.65 -8.01 19.66
N ASP A 164 -5.00 -8.96 20.34
CA ASP A 164 -4.32 -8.71 21.61
C ASP A 164 -2.98 -8.01 21.37
N GLY A 165 -2.19 -8.48 20.40
CA GLY A 165 -0.93 -7.82 20.02
C GLY A 165 -1.16 -6.41 19.48
N GLY A 166 -2.17 -6.20 18.64
CA GLY A 166 -2.50 -4.86 18.16
C GLY A 166 -3.00 -3.92 19.27
N THR A 167 -3.76 -4.42 20.25
CA THR A 167 -4.19 -3.62 21.42
C THR A 167 -2.98 -3.25 22.27
N ARG A 168 -2.13 -4.23 22.58
CA ARG A 168 -0.92 -4.04 23.38
C ARG A 168 0.00 -3.01 22.74
N PHE A 169 0.24 -3.11 21.43
CA PHE A 169 1.05 -2.14 20.71
C PHE A 169 0.52 -0.70 20.84
N VAL A 170 -0.80 -0.50 20.73
CA VAL A 170 -1.41 0.83 20.88
C VAL A 170 -1.27 1.36 22.31
N GLN A 171 -1.36 0.49 23.32
CA GLN A 171 -1.20 0.88 24.73
C GLN A 171 0.24 1.23 25.06
N ASP A 172 1.18 0.35 24.69
CA ASP A 172 2.62 0.49 24.92
C ASP A 172 3.18 1.78 24.26
N HIS A 173 2.57 2.23 23.15
CA HIS A 173 2.97 3.42 22.39
C HIS A 173 1.91 4.53 22.40
N SER A 174 1.08 4.59 23.44
CA SER A 174 0.01 5.59 23.54
C SER A 174 0.51 7.03 23.62
N GLU A 175 1.72 7.26 24.13
CA GLU A 175 2.35 8.59 24.16
C GLU A 175 2.97 8.98 22.80
N ASP A 176 3.43 8.00 22.03
CA ASP A 176 4.05 8.22 20.71
C ASP A 176 3.01 8.41 19.60
N LEU A 177 1.93 7.63 19.64
CA LEU A 177 0.90 7.61 18.61
C LEU A 177 0.00 8.83 18.71
N SER A 178 -0.24 9.51 17.58
CA SER A 178 -1.23 10.59 17.56
C SER A 178 -2.64 10.10 17.95
N PRO A 179 -3.47 10.95 18.59
CA PRO A 179 -4.84 10.58 18.97
C PRO A 179 -5.69 10.06 17.80
N LEU A 180 -5.42 10.55 16.58
CA LEU A 180 -6.08 10.04 15.37
C LEU A 180 -5.67 8.59 15.07
N SER A 181 -4.38 8.27 15.15
CA SER A 181 -3.88 6.92 14.88
C SER A 181 -4.45 5.92 15.87
N GLN A 182 -4.47 6.27 17.16
CA GLN A 182 -5.05 5.43 18.22
C GLN A 182 -6.54 5.16 17.96
N ARG A 183 -7.33 6.21 17.71
CA ARG A 183 -8.76 6.04 17.41
C ARG A 183 -9.00 5.16 16.18
N GLU A 184 -8.25 5.38 15.11
CA GLU A 184 -8.38 4.57 13.90
C GLU A 184 -8.00 3.10 14.12
N ALA A 185 -6.96 2.83 14.91
CA ALA A 185 -6.52 1.49 15.26
C ALA A 185 -7.61 0.72 16.03
N MET A 186 -8.23 1.36 17.03
CA MET A 186 -9.15 0.70 17.96
C MET A 186 -10.59 0.51 17.43
N LYS A 187 -10.98 1.18 16.34
CA LYS A 187 -12.35 1.14 15.78
C LYS A 187 -12.97 -0.26 15.64
N HIS A 188 -12.17 -1.24 15.22
CA HIS A 188 -12.68 -2.61 15.02
C HIS A 188 -12.95 -3.34 16.34
N LEU A 189 -12.09 -3.12 17.33
CA LEU A 189 -12.19 -3.74 18.64
C LEU A 189 -13.37 -3.18 19.43
N GLU A 190 -13.51 -1.85 19.44
CA GLU A 190 -14.65 -1.18 20.08
C GLU A 190 -16.00 -1.64 19.50
N ARG A 191 -16.07 -1.85 18.18
CA ARG A 191 -17.27 -2.37 17.52
C ARG A 191 -17.59 -3.79 18.00
N LYS A 192 -16.59 -4.69 18.04
CA LYS A 192 -16.78 -6.05 18.55
C LYS A 192 -17.21 -6.07 20.02
N SER A 193 -16.66 -5.20 20.86
CA SER A 193 -17.05 -5.11 22.27
C SER A 193 -18.50 -4.66 22.44
N ARG A 194 -18.96 -3.68 21.63
CA ARG A 194 -20.37 -3.25 21.63
C ARG A 194 -21.32 -4.37 21.17
N GLU A 195 -20.95 -5.12 20.13
CA GLU A 195 -21.73 -6.25 19.62
C GLU A 195 -21.84 -7.40 20.63
N ARG A 196 -20.86 -7.59 21.52
CA ARG A 196 -20.91 -8.61 22.59
C ARG A 196 -21.69 -8.19 23.83
N ALA A 197 -21.90 -6.89 24.01
CA ALA A 197 -22.62 -6.33 25.16
C ALA A 197 -24.13 -6.12 24.88
N THR A 198 -24.58 -6.49 23.68
CA THR A 198 -25.98 -6.41 23.22
C THR A 198 -26.53 -7.82 23.07
#